data_AF-A0A841LLM4-F1
#
_entry.id   AF-A0A841LLM4-F1
#
_cell.length_a   1.000
_cell.length_b   1.000
_cell.length_c   1.000
_cell.angle_alpha   90.00
_cell.angle_beta   90.00
_cell.angle_gamma   90.00
#
_symmetry.space_group_name_H-M   'P 1'
#
loop_
_entity.id
_entity.type
_entity.pdbx_description
1 polymer ?
#
loop_
_entity_poly.entity_id
_entity_poly.type
_entity_poly.pdbx_seq_one_letter_code
_entity_poly.pdbx_strand_id
1 'polypeptide(L)'
;MQGRLLQAARRDLNKIVSSGGFEDDIILSTPDGTITVEVKGLTTGITERYDNEGNKVNSSKTHVSIPEETLLLLAYPVRSVKSGKVALLDHKVKVNDSNGNTQSFVITETNPNATTGLIICFLGRSETE
;
A
#
# COMPACT_ATOMS: atom_id res chain seq x y z
N MET A 1 -21.62 -17.26 -0.35
CA MET A 1 -21.55 -16.99 1.10
C MET A 1 -20.20 -17.46 1.61
N GLN A 2 -19.29 -16.54 1.89
CA GLN A 2 -18.00 -16.89 2.51
C GLN A 2 -18.21 -17.27 3.98
N GLY A 3 -17.54 -18.33 4.43
CA GLY A 3 -17.75 -18.92 5.76
C GLY A 3 -17.55 -17.93 6.91
N ARG A 4 -18.28 -18.15 8.02
CA ARG A 4 -18.26 -17.28 9.22
C ARG A 4 -16.86 -16.97 9.74
N LEU A 5 -15.94 -17.94 9.67
CA LEU A 5 -14.54 -17.77 10.09
C LEU A 5 -13.77 -16.79 9.21
N LEU A 6 -13.97 -16.84 7.89
CA LEU A 6 -13.31 -15.94 6.96
C LEU A 6 -13.78 -14.48 7.16
N GLN A 7 -15.05 -14.28 7.47
CA GLN A 7 -15.58 -12.94 7.78
C GLN A 7 -15.00 -12.38 9.09
N ALA A 8 -14.84 -13.22 10.12
CA ALA A 8 -14.19 -12.83 11.37
C ALA A 8 -12.72 -12.46 11.12
N ALA A 9 -11.98 -13.31 10.40
CA ALA A 9 -10.57 -13.08 10.07
C ALA A 9 -10.35 -11.76 9.31
N ARG A 10 -11.25 -11.38 8.40
CA ARG A 10 -11.18 -10.08 7.71
C ARG A 10 -11.32 -8.89 8.65
N ARG A 11 -12.26 -8.96 9.60
CA ARG A 11 -12.45 -7.89 10.59
C ARG A 11 -11.23 -7.74 11.48
N ASP A 12 -10.67 -8.87 11.90
CA ASP A 12 -9.46 -8.87 12.73
C ASP A 12 -8.26 -8.32 11.97
N LEU A 13 -8.08 -8.72 10.70
CA LEU A 13 -7.04 -8.16 9.84
C LEU A 13 -7.18 -6.66 9.64
N ASN A 14 -8.39 -6.17 9.32
CA ASN A 14 -8.62 -4.73 9.20
C ASN A 14 -8.26 -4.01 10.50
N LYS A 15 -8.67 -4.55 11.64
CA LYS A 15 -8.34 -3.98 12.95
C LYS A 15 -6.83 -3.95 13.22
N ILE A 16 -6.11 -5.01 12.90
CA ILE A 16 -4.65 -5.10 13.09
C ILE A 16 -3.93 -4.08 12.21
N VAL A 17 -4.36 -3.95 10.96
CA VAL A 17 -3.72 -3.05 9.97
C VAL A 17 -4.05 -1.57 10.25
N SER A 18 -5.18 -1.26 10.88
CA SER A 18 -5.59 0.13 11.15
C SER A 18 -5.36 0.62 12.58
N SER A 19 -5.25 -0.28 13.56
CA SER A 19 -5.30 0.06 14.99
C SER A 19 -4.63 -1.00 15.89
N GLY A 20 -3.83 -1.88 15.31
CA GLY A 20 -3.21 -3.00 16.01
C GLY A 20 -1.91 -2.65 16.74
N GLY A 21 -1.37 -1.44 16.53
CA GLY A 21 -0.03 -1.03 16.93
C GLY A 21 1.06 -1.46 15.95
N PHE A 22 0.68 -2.06 14.82
CA PHE A 22 1.59 -2.47 13.73
C PHE A 22 1.43 -1.57 12.50
N GLU A 23 0.55 -0.57 12.57
CA GLU A 23 0.31 0.34 11.48
C GLU A 23 1.42 1.40 11.34
N ASP A 24 1.64 1.82 10.10
CA ASP A 24 2.37 3.02 9.77
C ASP A 24 1.43 4.04 9.12
N ASP A 25 1.72 5.32 9.34
CA ASP A 25 1.01 6.41 8.70
C ASP A 25 1.51 6.56 7.26
N ILE A 26 0.58 6.42 6.31
CA ILE A 26 0.83 6.47 4.88
C ILE A 26 0.01 7.61 4.29
N ILE A 27 0.67 8.51 3.57
CA ILE A 27 -0.01 9.57 2.83
C ILE A 27 -0.15 9.13 1.39
N LEU A 28 -1.40 8.91 0.95
CA LEU A 28 -1.72 8.52 -0.42
C LEU A 28 -2.24 9.75 -1.18
N SER A 29 -1.74 9.94 -2.40
CA SER A 29 -2.14 11.08 -3.24
C SER A 29 -2.37 10.64 -4.69
N THR A 30 -3.40 11.21 -5.32
CA THR A 30 -3.69 10.94 -6.72
C THR A 30 -2.55 11.46 -7.61
N PRO A 31 -2.36 10.92 -8.82
CA PRO A 31 -1.32 11.39 -9.75
C PRO A 31 -1.42 12.90 -10.01
N ASP A 32 -2.65 13.41 -10.12
CA ASP A 32 -2.99 14.82 -10.33
C ASP A 32 -2.83 15.70 -9.08
N GLY A 33 -2.60 15.10 -7.91
CA GLY A 33 -2.45 15.79 -6.62
C GLY A 33 -3.76 16.36 -6.03
N THR A 34 -4.89 16.13 -6.68
CA THR A 34 -6.20 16.69 -6.28
C THR A 34 -6.75 16.10 -4.98
N ILE A 35 -6.46 14.82 -4.71
CA ILE A 35 -6.94 14.12 -3.52
C ILE A 35 -5.74 13.55 -2.77
N THR A 36 -5.59 13.97 -1.52
CA THR A 36 -4.61 13.45 -0.57
C THR A 36 -5.33 12.89 0.64
N VAL A 37 -5.05 11.65 1.01
CA VAL A 37 -5.62 11.01 2.19
C VAL A 37 -4.52 10.41 3.04
N GLU A 38 -4.68 10.53 4.35
CA GLU A 38 -3.84 9.86 5.33
C GLU A 38 -4.53 8.54 5.69
N VAL A 39 -3.81 7.44 5.49
CA VAL A 39 -4.33 6.10 5.75
C VAL A 39 -3.30 5.32 6.55
N LYS A 40 -3.81 4.48 7.44
CA LYS A 40 -3.00 3.53 8.19
C LYS A 40 -2.92 2.22 7.44
N GLY A 41 -1.72 1.65 7.39
CA GLY A 41 -1.45 0.43 6.65
C GLY A 41 -0.18 -0.25 7.14
N LEU A 42 0.14 -1.41 6.56
CA LEU A 42 1.40 -2.08 6.83
C LEU A 42 2.41 -1.67 5.79
N THR A 43 3.55 -1.13 6.22
CA THR A 43 4.69 -0.92 5.32
C THR A 43 5.67 -2.06 5.52
N THR A 44 6.26 -2.53 4.43
CA THR A 44 7.28 -3.57 4.50
C THR A 44 8.37 -3.24 3.50
N GLY A 45 9.53 -2.87 4.02
CA GLY A 45 10.75 -2.73 3.24
C GLY A 45 11.43 -4.10 3.09
N ILE A 46 11.55 -4.61 1.87
CA ILE A 46 12.48 -5.72 1.61
C ILE A 46 13.82 -5.10 1.28
N THR A 47 14.75 -5.24 2.21
CA THR A 47 16.11 -4.72 2.08
C THR A 47 16.97 -5.70 1.29
N GLU A 48 17.63 -5.15 0.27
CA GLU A 48 18.79 -5.72 -0.44
C GLU A 48 18.49 -6.84 -1.45
N ARG A 49 18.77 -6.55 -2.73
CA ARG A 49 18.87 -7.55 -3.77
C ARG A 49 20.33 -7.61 -4.19
N TYR A 50 20.88 -8.80 -4.30
CA TYR A 50 22.23 -9.01 -4.82
C TYR A 50 22.12 -9.45 -6.28
N ASP A 51 23.00 -8.98 -7.15
CA ASP A 51 23.14 -9.55 -8.49
C ASP A 51 23.88 -10.91 -8.41
N ASN A 52 24.02 -11.56 -9.57
CA ASN A 52 24.71 -12.85 -9.67
C ASN A 52 26.22 -12.76 -9.39
N GLU A 53 26.76 -11.54 -9.27
CA GLU A 53 28.17 -11.26 -9.00
C GLU A 53 28.37 -10.88 -7.51
N GLY A 54 27.29 -10.87 -6.71
CA GLY A 54 27.32 -10.52 -5.30
C GLY A 54 27.37 -9.02 -5.03
N ASN A 55 27.19 -8.17 -6.06
CA ASN A 55 27.05 -6.75 -5.85
C ASN A 55 25.65 -6.42 -5.36
N LYS A 56 25.58 -5.46 -4.44
CA LYS A 56 24.32 -4.93 -3.94
C LYS A 56 23.64 -4.12 -5.04
N VAL A 57 22.59 -4.67 -5.63
CA VAL A 57 21.67 -3.93 -6.50
C VAL A 57 20.68 -3.22 -5.58
N ASN A 58 20.66 -1.89 -5.65
CA ASN A 58 19.77 -1.07 -4.83
C ASN A 58 18.32 -1.25 -5.29
N SER A 59 17.68 -2.32 -4.84
CA SER A 59 16.28 -2.66 -5.11
C SER A 59 15.53 -2.63 -3.80
N SER A 60 15.22 -1.43 -3.31
CA SER A 60 14.25 -1.26 -2.22
C SER A 60 12.85 -1.54 -2.77
N LYS A 61 12.43 -2.81 -2.79
CA LYS A 61 11.02 -3.14 -3.03
C LYS A 61 10.27 -2.94 -1.72
N THR A 62 9.81 -1.71 -1.52
CA THR A 62 8.85 -1.41 -0.46
C THR A 62 7.48 -1.79 -0.98
N HIS A 63 6.71 -2.53 -0.20
CA HIS A 63 5.30 -2.71 -0.48
C HIS A 63 4.49 -2.23 0.70
N VAL A 64 3.29 -1.77 0.40
CA VAL A 64 2.34 -1.26 1.37
C VAL A 64 1.05 -2.02 1.22
N SER A 65 0.52 -2.52 2.34
CA SER A 65 -0.76 -3.21 2.38
C SER A 65 -1.79 -2.31 3.04
N ILE A 66 -2.83 -1.95 2.29
CA ILE A 66 -3.89 -1.04 2.74
C ILE A 66 -5.24 -1.76 2.64
N PRO A 67 -6.09 -1.70 3.68
CA PRO A 67 -7.45 -2.23 3.60
C PRO A 67 -8.30 -1.40 2.64
N GLU A 68 -8.96 -2.08 1.69
CA GLU A 68 -9.81 -1.43 0.68
C GLU A 68 -10.97 -0.67 1.33
N GLU A 69 -11.53 -1.21 2.41
CA GLU A 69 -12.66 -0.62 3.15
C GLU A 69 -12.32 0.77 3.70
N THR A 70 -11.10 0.97 4.19
CA THR A 70 -10.66 2.27 4.74
C THR A 70 -10.55 3.33 3.64
N LEU A 71 -10.05 2.95 2.46
CA LEU A 71 -9.98 3.86 1.32
C LEU A 71 -11.38 4.22 0.78
N LEU A 72 -12.31 3.26 0.78
CA LEU A 72 -13.70 3.52 0.41
C LEU A 72 -14.40 4.45 1.42
N LEU A 73 -14.14 4.28 2.71
CA LEU A 73 -14.64 5.17 3.77
C LEU A 73 -14.15 6.62 3.60
N LEU A 74 -12.91 6.79 3.14
CA LEU A 74 -12.30 8.09 2.85
C LEU A 74 -12.70 8.66 1.47
N ALA A 75 -13.65 8.02 0.78
CA ALA A 75 -14.08 8.38 -0.57
C ALA A 75 -12.94 8.45 -1.61
N TYR A 76 -11.88 7.67 -1.39
CA TYR A 76 -10.74 7.63 -2.30
C TYR A 76 -11.05 6.79 -3.56
N PRO A 77 -10.62 7.20 -4.77
CA PRO A 77 -10.88 6.44 -5.99
C PRO A 77 -9.97 5.20 -6.07
N VAL A 78 -10.40 4.10 -5.45
CA VAL A 78 -9.64 2.83 -5.44
C VAL A 78 -9.81 2.03 -6.73
N ARG A 79 -11.02 2.07 -7.30
CA ARG A 79 -11.38 1.30 -8.50
C ARG A 79 -11.68 2.22 -9.67
N SER A 80 -11.23 1.83 -10.85
CA SER A 80 -11.58 2.54 -12.08
C SER A 80 -13.08 2.38 -12.36
N VAL A 81 -13.76 3.51 -12.55
CA VAL A 81 -15.19 3.57 -12.90
C VAL A 81 -15.50 2.77 -14.18
N LYS A 82 -14.53 2.64 -15.09
CA LYS A 82 -14.70 1.96 -16.38
C LYS A 82 -14.50 0.45 -16.34
N SER A 83 -13.63 -0.06 -15.47
CA SER A 83 -13.25 -1.49 -15.46
C SER A 83 -13.61 -2.22 -14.17
N GLY A 84 -13.97 -1.50 -13.10
CA GLY A 84 -14.21 -2.07 -11.78
C GLY A 84 -12.97 -2.70 -11.12
N LYS A 85 -11.80 -2.62 -11.77
CA LYS A 85 -10.53 -3.10 -11.24
C LYS A 85 -9.88 -2.05 -10.36
N VAL A 86 -9.07 -2.49 -9.39
CA VAL A 86 -8.24 -1.61 -8.58
C VAL A 86 -7.29 -0.86 -9.52
N ALA A 87 -7.35 0.46 -9.46
CA ALA A 87 -6.61 1.36 -10.34
C ALA A 87 -5.91 2.39 -9.48
N LEU A 88 -4.85 1.95 -8.81
CA LEU A 88 -3.98 2.79 -7.99
C LEU A 88 -2.61 2.99 -8.63
N LEU A 89 -2.44 2.61 -9.90
CA LEU A 89 -1.20 2.78 -10.64
C LEU A 89 -0.86 4.28 -10.77
N ASP A 90 0.41 4.64 -10.60
CA ASP A 90 0.93 6.01 -10.63
C ASP A 90 0.50 6.91 -9.45
N HIS A 91 -0.26 6.38 -8.49
CA HIS A 91 -0.54 7.12 -7.26
C HIS A 91 0.74 7.28 -6.44
N LYS A 92 0.87 8.43 -5.79
CA LYS A 92 2.04 8.78 -4.99
C LYS A 92 1.78 8.42 -3.53
N VAL A 93 2.76 7.77 -2.93
CA VAL A 93 2.73 7.29 -1.54
C VAL A 93 3.88 7.92 -0.78
N LYS A 94 3.60 8.53 0.36
CA LYS A 94 4.64 8.97 1.29
C LYS A 94 4.58 8.12 2.55
N VAL A 95 5.73 7.62 2.95
CA VAL A 95 5.91 6.77 4.12
C VAL A 95 7.10 7.28 4.93
N ASN A 96 6.99 7.25 6.25
CA ASN A 96 8.11 7.54 7.13
C ASN A 96 8.96 6.28 7.29
N ASP A 97 10.25 6.40 6.99
CA ASP A 97 11.23 5.35 7.26
C ASP A 97 11.47 5.20 8.78
N SER A 98 12.08 4.09 9.22
CA SER A 98 12.45 3.86 10.62
C SER A 98 13.36 4.93 11.21
N ASN A 99 13.98 5.75 10.34
CA ASN A 99 14.82 6.89 10.69
C ASN A 99 14.03 8.21 10.82
N GLY A 100 12.70 8.20 10.66
CA GLY A 100 11.84 9.38 10.70
C GLY A 100 11.84 10.23 9.43
N ASN A 101 12.51 9.78 8.36
CA ASN A 101 12.54 10.48 7.07
C ASN A 101 11.34 10.09 6.21
N THR A 102 10.58 11.08 5.73
CA THR A 102 9.50 10.85 4.78
C THR A 102 10.06 10.58 3.38
N GLN A 103 9.87 9.37 2.88
CA GLN A 103 10.23 8.99 1.52
C GLN A 103 8.99 8.99 0.62
N SER A 104 9.15 9.50 -0.59
CA SER A 104 8.10 9.51 -1.61
C SER A 104 8.32 8.38 -2.61
N PHE A 105 7.23 7.68 -2.92
CA PHE A 105 7.19 6.55 -3.83
C PHE A 105 6.01 6.67 -4.78
N VAL A 106 6.04 5.89 -5.86
CA VAL A 106 4.94 5.74 -6.80
C VAL A 106 4.51 4.28 -6.82
N ILE A 107 3.20 4.02 -6.87
CA ILE A 107 2.65 2.68 -7.00
C ILE A 107 2.89 2.17 -8.43
N THR A 108 3.68 1.10 -8.55
CA THR A 108 4.02 0.48 -9.84
C THR A 108 3.15 -0.72 -10.16
N GLU A 109 2.68 -1.43 -9.13
CA GLU A 109 1.83 -2.60 -9.29
C GLU A 109 0.88 -2.71 -8.09
N THR A 110 -0.35 -3.19 -8.34
CA THR A 110 -1.34 -3.45 -7.29
C THR A 110 -1.90 -4.85 -7.40
N ASN A 111 -1.82 -5.60 -6.31
CA ASN A 111 -2.36 -6.94 -6.18
C ASN A 111 -3.45 -6.96 -5.09
N PRO A 112 -4.73 -6.85 -5.46
CA PRO A 112 -5.83 -6.93 -4.51
C PRO A 112 -6.06 -8.39 -4.07
N ASN A 113 -6.05 -8.62 -2.77
CA ASN A 113 -6.35 -9.92 -2.20
C ASN A 113 -7.85 -10.01 -1.88
N ALA A 114 -8.60 -10.65 -2.77
CA ALA A 114 -10.05 -10.85 -2.60
C ALA A 114 -10.42 -11.68 -1.36
N THR A 115 -9.47 -12.42 -0.77
CA THR A 115 -9.67 -13.25 0.43
C THR A 115 -9.53 -12.44 1.71
N THR A 116 -8.54 -11.55 1.81
CA THR A 116 -8.31 -10.72 3.00
C THR A 116 -8.94 -9.34 2.93
N GLY A 117 -9.24 -8.82 1.73
CA GLY A 117 -9.71 -7.45 1.52
C GLY A 117 -8.60 -6.40 1.57
N LEU A 118 -7.33 -6.85 1.65
CA LEU A 118 -6.17 -5.98 1.59
C LEU A 118 -5.73 -5.77 0.14
N ILE A 119 -5.31 -4.56 -0.16
CA ILE A 119 -4.67 -4.21 -1.42
C ILE A 119 -3.18 -4.10 -1.15
N ILE A 120 -2.41 -4.95 -1.83
CA ILE A 120 -0.95 -4.91 -1.76
C ILE A 120 -0.48 -4.01 -2.91
N CYS A 121 0.14 -2.89 -2.57
CA CYS A 121 0.71 -1.94 -3.51
C CYS A 121 2.24 -2.08 -3.49
N PHE A 122 2.83 -2.39 -4.64
CA PHE A 122 4.27 -2.37 -4.81
C PHE A 122 4.72 -0.96 -5.16
N LEU A 123 5.74 -0.49 -4.45
CA LEU A 123 6.26 0.84 -4.58
C LEU A 123 7.54 0.83 -5.42
N GLY A 124 7.59 1.72 -6.40
CA GLY A 124 8.81 2.16 -7.06
C GLY A 124 9.29 3.45 -6.43
N ARG A 125 10.61 3.62 -6.32
CA ARG A 125 11.19 4.92 -5.95
C ARG A 125 10.81 5.91 -7.04
N SER A 126 10.20 7.03 -6.68
CA SER A 126 10.07 8.12 -7.63
C SER A 126 11.45 8.77 -7.75
N GLU A 127 12.11 8.61 -8.88
CA GLU A 127 13.22 9.49 -9.25
C GLU A 127 12.62 10.88 -9.47
N THR A 128 12.53 11.66 -8.41
CA THR A 128 12.66 13.11 -8.55
C THR A 128 14.15 13.39 -8.68
N GLU A 129 14.52 13.95 -9.83
CA GLU A 129 15.83 14.52 -10.20
C GLU A 129 16.56 15.20 -9.04
#